data_AF-A0A6V8NU61-F1
#
_entry.id   AF-A0A6V8NU61-F1
#
_cell.length_a   1.000
_cell.length_b   1.000
_cell.length_c   1.000
_cell.angle_alpha   90.00
_cell.angle_beta   90.00
_cell.angle_gamma   90.00
#
_symmetry.space_group_name_H-M   'P 1'
#
loop_
_entity.id
_entity.type
_entity.pdbx_description
1 polymer ?
#
loop_
_entity_poly.entity_id
_entity_poly.type
_entity_poly.pdbx_seq_one_letter_code
_entity_poly.pdbx_strand_id
1 'polypeptide(L)'
;MVHLDPALVSLAFLISYGIWNAINDPLAGHISDRTRTRWGRRIPFILFCTPLMVLLFVLVWTPPTGGVPLAVPFNLWIFFYFAIIIALFELLYTLVTVSYTSLFPEMFEGLKERAEVSIYRQVSAMVGLIIAFAT
;
A
#
# COMPACT_ATOMS: atom_id res chain seq x y z
N MET A 1 17.65 -18.07 4.38
CA MET A 1 16.52 -18.38 3.47
C MET A 1 15.41 -18.99 4.31
N VAL A 2 14.26 -18.34 4.39
CA VAL A 2 13.14 -18.75 5.24
C VAL A 2 12.52 -20.02 4.65
N HIS A 3 12.47 -21.11 5.41
CA HIS A 3 11.95 -22.42 4.96
C HIS A 3 10.43 -22.51 5.18
N LEU A 4 9.69 -21.53 4.66
CA LEU A 4 8.24 -21.62 4.57
C LEU A 4 7.89 -22.40 3.30
N ASP A 5 6.97 -23.37 3.42
CA ASP A 5 6.44 -24.09 2.27
C ASP A 5 5.91 -23.08 1.23
N PRO A 6 6.43 -23.07 -0.01
CA PRO A 6 5.96 -22.17 -1.06
C PRO A 6 4.45 -22.22 -1.27
N ALA A 7 3.80 -23.37 -1.01
CA ALA A 7 2.36 -23.52 -1.08
C ALA A 7 1.60 -22.69 -0.02
N LEU A 8 2.13 -22.60 1.21
CA LEU A 8 1.53 -21.78 2.27
C LEU A 8 1.73 -20.28 2.02
N VAL A 9 2.92 -19.91 1.52
CA VAL A 9 3.21 -18.51 1.16
C VAL A 9 2.30 -18.06 0.02
N SER A 10 2.19 -18.86 -1.04
CA SER A 10 1.29 -18.58 -2.17
C SER A 10 -0.19 -18.56 -1.77
N LEU A 11 -0.64 -19.44 -0.88
CA LEU A 11 -2.01 -19.39 -0.35
C LEU A 11 -2.27 -18.12 0.47
N ALA A 12 -1.31 -17.71 1.30
CA ALA A 12 -1.39 -16.45 2.05
C ALA A 12 -1.49 -15.25 1.10
N PHE A 13 -0.61 -15.21 0.08
CA PHE A 13 -0.68 -14.20 -0.96
C PHE A 13 -2.01 -14.22 -1.72
N LEU A 14 -2.56 -15.38 -2.06
CA LEU A 14 -3.84 -15.49 -2.77
C LEU A 14 -5.01 -14.94 -1.92
N ILE A 15 -5.05 -15.30 -0.64
CA ILE A 15 -6.11 -14.85 0.27
C ILE A 15 -5.98 -13.35 0.52
N SER A 16 -4.76 -12.84 0.74
CA SER A 16 -4.48 -11.42 0.96
C SER A 16 -4.65 -10.56 -0.29
N TYR A 17 -4.17 -10.98 -1.47
CA TYR A 17 -4.33 -10.17 -2.68
C TYR A 17 -5.69 -10.32 -3.35
N GLY A 18 -6.38 -11.46 -3.17
CA GLY A 18 -7.68 -11.69 -3.78
C GLY A 18 -8.83 -11.20 -2.91
N ILE A 19 -9.03 -11.84 -1.76
CA ILE A 19 -10.21 -11.60 -0.91
C ILE A 19 -10.09 -10.25 -0.20
N TRP A 20 -8.91 -9.94 0.34
CA TRP A 20 -8.74 -8.70 1.06
C TRP A 20 -8.78 -7.48 0.15
N ASN A 21 -8.17 -7.50 -1.04
CA ASN A 21 -8.32 -6.36 -1.97
C ASN A 21 -9.77 -6.14 -2.43
N ALA A 22 -10.53 -7.21 -2.67
CA ALA A 22 -11.94 -7.09 -3.03
C ALA A 22 -12.79 -6.38 -1.95
N ILE A 23 -12.38 -6.45 -0.68
CA ILE A 23 -13.02 -5.75 0.45
C ILE A 23 -12.41 -4.37 0.66
N ASN A 24 -11.09 -4.27 0.55
CA ASN A 24 -10.30 -3.09 0.83
C ASN A 24 -10.60 -1.96 -0.17
N ASP A 25 -10.74 -2.27 -1.46
CA ASP A 25 -10.97 -1.25 -2.48
C ASP A 25 -12.31 -0.49 -2.28
N PRO A 26 -13.46 -1.16 -2.08
CA PRO A 26 -14.70 -0.47 -1.73
C PRO A 26 -14.64 0.27 -0.40
N LEU A 27 -13.98 -0.33 0.61
CA LEU A 27 -13.87 0.25 1.94
C LEU A 27 -13.06 1.55 1.91
N ALA A 28 -11.92 1.53 1.24
CA ALA A 28 -11.04 2.69 1.07
C ALA A 28 -11.75 3.82 0.30
N GLY A 29 -12.50 3.47 -0.76
CA GLY A 29 -13.33 4.43 -1.49
C GLY A 29 -14.38 5.09 -0.60
N HIS A 30 -15.13 4.30 0.16
CA HIS A 30 -16.18 4.81 1.05
C HIS A 30 -15.64 5.69 2.18
N ILE A 31 -14.52 5.29 2.79
CA ILE A 31 -13.86 6.06 3.86
C ILE A 31 -13.32 7.39 3.29
N SER A 32 -12.65 7.36 2.14
CA SER A 32 -12.13 8.57 1.49
C SER A 32 -13.24 9.55 1.13
N ASP A 33 -14.39 9.06 0.66
CA ASP A 33 -15.48 9.94 0.21
C ASP A 33 -16.28 10.56 1.35
N ARG A 34 -16.46 9.86 2.48
CA ARG A 34 -17.23 10.38 3.63
C ARG A 34 -16.46 11.33 4.54
N THR A 35 -15.15 11.38 4.43
CA THR A 35 -14.33 12.11 5.40
C THR A 35 -14.29 13.61 5.09
N ARG A 36 -14.91 14.41 5.97
CA ARG A 36 -14.88 15.88 5.88
C ARG A 36 -13.95 16.43 6.95
N THR A 37 -12.79 16.92 6.56
CA THR A 37 -11.85 17.57 7.49
C THR A 37 -11.59 19.03 7.10
N ARG A 38 -10.96 19.76 8.03
CA ARG A 38 -10.57 21.16 7.84
C ARG A 38 -9.48 21.35 6.77
N TRP A 39 -8.73 20.30 6.45
CA TRP A 39 -7.68 20.30 5.41
C TRP A 39 -8.18 19.77 4.06
N GLY A 40 -9.50 19.60 3.91
CA GLY A 40 -10.12 19.02 2.73
C GLY A 40 -10.47 17.53 2.88
N ARG A 41 -11.03 16.94 1.83
CA ARG A 41 -11.50 15.55 1.83
C ARG A 41 -10.38 14.52 1.69
N ARG A 42 -9.35 14.83 0.90
CA ARG A 42 -8.35 13.84 0.42
C ARG A 42 -6.93 14.05 0.98
N ILE A 43 -6.54 15.29 1.28
CA ILE A 43 -5.20 15.65 1.80
C ILE A 43 -4.86 14.98 3.14
N PRO A 44 -5.77 14.86 4.13
CA PRO A 44 -5.44 14.22 5.41
C PRO A 44 -5.03 12.75 5.25
N PHE A 45 -5.66 12.00 4.34
CA PHE A 45 -5.30 10.61 4.10
C PHE A 45 -3.87 10.50 3.59
N ILE A 46 -3.49 11.34 2.63
CA ILE A 46 -2.11 11.38 2.14
C ILE A 46 -1.17 11.74 3.30
N LEU A 47 -1.49 12.74 4.11
CA LEU A 47 -0.61 13.20 5.18
C LEU A 47 -0.43 12.19 6.34
N PHE A 48 -1.51 11.54 6.79
CA PHE A 48 -1.46 10.64 7.97
C PHE A 48 -1.26 9.17 7.60
N CYS A 49 -1.82 8.70 6.48
CA CYS A 49 -1.67 7.30 6.08
C CYS A 49 -0.28 7.03 5.50
N THR A 50 0.37 7.99 4.83
CA THR A 50 1.72 7.81 4.27
C THR A 50 2.78 7.45 5.32
N PRO A 51 2.96 8.21 6.44
CA PRO A 51 3.97 7.84 7.44
C PRO A 51 3.66 6.51 8.11
N LEU A 52 2.38 6.20 8.33
CA LEU A 52 1.97 4.90 8.87
C LEU A 52 2.24 3.76 7.88
N MET A 53 2.02 3.99 6.58
CA MET A 53 2.33 3.04 5.51
C MET A 53 3.83 2.75 5.44
N VAL A 54 4.68 3.79 5.55
CA VAL A 54 6.15 3.63 5.61
C VAL A 54 6.56 2.81 6.83
N LEU A 55 5.96 3.07 8.01
CA LEU A 55 6.22 2.30 9.22
C LEU A 55 5.87 0.81 9.03
N LEU A 56 4.70 0.51 8.44
CA LEU A 56 4.29 -0.86 8.15
C LEU A 56 5.21 -1.52 7.12
N PHE A 57 5.65 -0.79 6.10
CA PHE A 57 6.63 -1.31 5.14
C PHE A 57 7.92 -1.73 5.84
N VAL A 58 8.45 -0.90 6.74
CA VAL A 58 9.62 -1.29 7.54
C VAL A 58 9.33 -2.54 8.36
N LEU A 59 8.17 -2.62 9.02
CA LEU A 59 7.76 -3.79 9.81
C LEU A 59 7.62 -5.09 9.01
N VAL A 60 7.21 -5.02 7.73
CA VAL A 60 7.21 -6.19 6.82
C VAL A 60 8.62 -6.72 6.63
N TRP A 61 9.60 -5.83 6.43
CA TRP A 61 11.00 -6.21 6.20
C TRP A 61 11.79 -6.49 7.48
N THR A 62 11.34 -5.95 8.62
CA THR A 62 11.96 -6.17 9.94
C THR A 62 10.93 -6.74 10.93
N PRO A 63 10.49 -8.00 10.75
CA PRO A 63 9.57 -8.62 11.68
C PRO A 63 10.21 -8.71 13.08
N PRO A 64 9.49 -8.34 14.16
CA PRO A 64 9.96 -8.50 15.53
C PRO A 64 9.90 -9.98 15.89
N THR A 65 10.90 -10.75 15.45
CA THR A 65 10.93 -12.20 15.65
C THR A 65 11.27 -12.61 17.07
N GLY A 66 11.59 -11.68 17.98
CA GLY A 66 11.88 -11.99 19.38
C GLY A 66 13.00 -13.02 19.59
N GLY A 67 13.88 -13.22 18.60
CA GLY A 67 14.91 -14.27 18.60
C GLY A 67 14.41 -15.66 18.22
N VAL A 68 13.14 -15.82 17.85
CA VAL A 68 12.58 -17.09 17.36
C VAL A 68 13.15 -17.38 15.96
N PRO A 69 13.81 -18.53 15.74
CA PRO A 69 14.32 -18.89 14.43
C PRO A 69 13.18 -18.94 13.41
N LEU A 70 13.32 -18.21 12.30
CA LEU A 70 12.46 -18.23 11.11
C LEU A 70 12.35 -19.63 10.44
N ALA A 71 13.05 -20.63 10.96
CA ALA A 71 13.14 -21.99 10.43
C ALA A 71 12.07 -22.94 11.00
N VAL A 72 11.19 -22.50 11.90
CA VAL A 72 10.08 -23.35 12.39
C VAL A 72 8.98 -23.38 11.32
N PRO A 73 8.63 -24.54 10.73
CA PRO A 73 7.71 -24.63 9.60
C PRO A 73 6.27 -24.15 9.90
N PHE A 74 5.90 -24.08 11.17
CA PHE A 74 4.52 -23.83 11.61
C PHE A 74 4.47 -22.89 12.81
N ASN A 75 4.95 -21.65 12.64
CA ASN A 75 4.71 -20.61 13.63
C ASN A 75 3.49 -19.77 13.24
N LEU A 76 2.31 -20.18 13.71
CA LEU A 76 1.04 -19.48 13.47
C LEU A 76 1.11 -18.00 13.85
N TRP A 77 1.90 -17.63 14.88
CA TRP A 77 2.09 -16.23 15.26
C TRP A 77 2.74 -15.39 14.16
N ILE A 78 3.79 -15.91 13.53
CA ILE A 78 4.49 -15.22 12.44
C ILE A 78 3.57 -15.10 11.23
N PHE A 79 2.79 -16.15 10.93
CA PHE A 79 1.80 -16.12 9.86
C PHE A 79 0.74 -15.02 10.07
N PHE A 80 0.09 -14.99 11.23
CA PHE A 80 -0.91 -13.96 11.54
C PHE A 80 -0.31 -12.55 11.57
N TYR A 81 0.91 -12.41 12.09
CA TYR A 81 1.64 -11.13 12.06
C TYR A 81 1.82 -10.63 10.62
N PHE A 82 2.40 -11.44 9.73
CA PHE A 82 2.59 -11.06 8.32
C PHE A 82 1.26 -10.79 7.62
N ALA A 83 0.25 -11.63 7.81
CA ALA A 83 -1.06 -11.45 7.21
C ALA A 83 -1.70 -10.11 7.60
N ILE A 84 -1.65 -9.76 8.89
CA ILE A 84 -2.23 -8.50 9.40
C ILE A 84 -1.43 -7.29 8.91
N ILE A 85 -0.10 -7.33 9.00
CA ILE A 85 0.75 -6.20 8.60
C ILE A 85 0.64 -5.95 7.09
N ILE A 86 0.67 -6.99 6.26
CA ILE A 86 0.50 -6.87 4.81
C ILE A 86 -0.90 -6.35 4.49
N ALA A 87 -1.96 -6.89 5.11
CA ALA A 87 -3.32 -6.41 4.91
C ALA A 87 -3.48 -4.93 5.27
N LEU A 88 -2.89 -4.49 6.39
CA LEU A 88 -2.94 -3.09 6.81
C LEU A 88 -2.10 -2.19 5.90
N PHE A 89 -0.94 -2.66 5.45
CA PHE A 89 -0.11 -1.95 4.48
C PHE A 89 -0.87 -1.72 3.18
N GLU A 90 -1.48 -2.77 2.61
CA GLU A 90 -2.30 -2.68 1.39
C GLU A 90 -3.49 -1.72 1.59
N LEU A 91 -4.13 -1.72 2.77
CA LEU A 91 -5.22 -0.79 3.08
C LEU A 91 -4.77 0.68 3.06
N LEU A 92 -3.66 0.99 3.71
CA LEU A 92 -3.12 2.35 3.71
C LEU A 92 -2.63 2.75 2.31
N TYR A 93 -2.02 1.83 1.58
CA TYR A 93 -1.57 2.05 0.20
C TYR A 93 -2.75 2.40 -0.72
N THR A 94 -3.84 1.64 -0.66
CA THR A 94 -5.05 1.91 -1.44
C THR A 94 -5.66 3.26 -1.05
N LEU A 95 -5.79 3.57 0.25
CA LEU A 95 -6.30 4.87 0.71
C LEU A 95 -5.49 6.06 0.17
N VAL A 96 -4.17 5.97 0.23
CA VAL A 96 -3.27 7.02 -0.30
C VAL A 96 -3.41 7.13 -1.81
N THR A 97 -3.41 6.00 -2.52
CA THR A 97 -3.47 5.97 -3.99
C THR A 97 -4.80 6.51 -4.52
N VAL A 98 -5.94 6.10 -3.94
CA VAL A 98 -7.27 6.60 -4.31
C VAL A 98 -7.38 8.10 -4.02
N SER A 99 -6.89 8.55 -2.86
CA SER A 99 -6.88 9.96 -2.49
C SER A 99 -6.02 10.79 -3.44
N TYR A 100 -4.82 10.31 -3.77
CA TYR A 100 -3.87 10.98 -4.67
C TYR A 100 -4.41 11.08 -6.10
N THR A 101 -4.89 9.98 -6.66
CA THR A 101 -5.42 9.95 -8.04
C THR A 101 -6.67 10.81 -8.20
N SER A 102 -7.52 10.86 -7.18
CA SER A 102 -8.73 11.67 -7.20
C SER A 102 -8.49 13.15 -6.86
N LEU A 103 -7.41 13.49 -6.16
CA LEU A 103 -7.01 14.87 -5.90
C LEU A 103 -6.47 15.56 -7.16
N PHE A 104 -5.81 14.81 -8.05
CA PHE A 104 -5.24 15.32 -9.29
C PHE A 104 -6.24 16.13 -10.16
N PRO A 105 -7.44 15.62 -10.51
CA PRO A 105 -8.42 16.41 -11.25
C PRO A 105 -9.03 17.55 -10.43
N GLU A 106 -9.07 17.46 -9.10
CA GLU A 106 -9.54 18.55 -8.23
C GLU A 106 -8.54 19.73 -8.19
N MET A 107 -7.24 19.48 -8.42
CA MET A 107 -6.19 20.52 -8.41
C MET A 107 -6.03 21.29 -9.72
N PHE A 108 -6.25 20.63 -10.86
CA PHE A 108 -6.05 21.22 -12.17
C PHE A 108 -7.40 21.28 -12.87
N GLU A 109 -7.94 22.47 -13.14
CA GLU A 109 -9.25 22.61 -13.80
C GLU A 109 -9.14 22.55 -15.33
N GLY A 110 -7.98 22.94 -15.89
CA GLY A 110 -7.73 23.00 -17.33
C GLY A 110 -7.27 21.68 -17.95
N LEU A 111 -7.82 21.33 -19.12
CA LEU A 111 -7.44 20.12 -19.88
C LEU A 111 -5.94 20.13 -20.27
N LYS A 112 -5.41 21.29 -20.69
CA LYS A 112 -4.00 21.45 -21.05
C LYS A 112 -3.07 21.27 -19.85
N GLU A 113 -3.38 21.91 -18.73
CA GLU A 113 -2.59 21.83 -17.50
C GLU A 113 -2.57 20.40 -16.94
N ARG A 114 -3.74 19.72 -16.93
CA ARG A 114 -3.82 18.28 -16.59
C ARG A 114 -2.93 17.42 -17.49
N ALA A 115 -2.93 17.69 -18.79
CA ALA A 115 -2.12 16.92 -19.75
C ALA A 115 -0.63 17.13 -19.50
N GLU A 116 -0.17 18.37 -19.30
CA GLU A 116 1.22 18.70 -19.01
C GLU A 116 1.70 18.03 -17.72
N VAL A 117 0.96 18.17 -16.62
CA VAL A 117 1.35 17.56 -15.33
C VAL A 117 1.31 16.03 -15.39
N SER A 118 0.36 15.44 -16.13
CA SER A 118 0.33 13.99 -16.35
C SER A 118 1.55 13.47 -17.10
N ILE A 119 2.09 14.24 -18.04
CA ILE A 119 3.34 13.91 -18.74
C ILE A 119 4.50 13.92 -17.75
N TYR A 120 4.67 14.96 -16.94
CA TYR A 120 5.73 15.02 -15.92
C TYR A 120 5.65 13.85 -14.92
N ARG A 121 4.44 13.48 -14.51
CA ARG A 121 4.19 12.32 -13.64
C ARG A 121 4.62 11.01 -14.30
N GLN A 122 4.27 10.80 -15.57
CA GLN A 122 4.64 9.58 -16.31
C GLN A 122 6.14 9.49 -16.55
N VAL A 123 6.79 10.57 -16.96
CA VAL A 123 8.25 10.59 -17.17
C VAL A 123 8.98 10.27 -15.86
N SER A 124 8.55 10.87 -14.74
CA SER A 124 9.14 10.57 -13.42
C SER A 124 8.98 9.11 -13.03
N ALA A 125 7.80 8.52 -13.28
CA ALA A 125 7.55 7.10 -13.02
C ALA A 125 8.43 6.18 -13.89
N MET A 126 8.60 6.51 -15.18
CA MET A 126 9.46 5.75 -16.09
C MET A 126 10.94 5.80 -15.66
N VAL A 127 11.44 6.98 -15.27
CA VAL A 127 12.81 7.13 -14.77
C VAL A 127 13.03 6.29 -13.51
N GLY A 128 12.10 6.35 -12.55
CA GLY A 128 12.16 5.54 -11.34
C GLY A 128 12.18 4.04 -11.63
N LEU A 129 11.34 3.59 -12.58
CA LEU A 129 11.29 2.20 -13.02
C LEU A 129 12.63 1.74 -13.62
N ILE A 130 13.23 2.55 -14.51
CA ILE A 130 14.52 2.22 -15.12
C ILE A 130 15.62 2.08 -14.07
N ILE A 131 15.68 2.98 -13.09
CA ILE A 131 16.67 2.91 -12.00
C ILE A 131 16.47 1.63 -11.18
N ALA A 132 15.22 1.29 -10.85
CA ALA A 132 14.91 0.10 -10.07
C ALA A 132 15.28 -1.21 -10.78
N PHE A 133 15.13 -1.27 -12.11
CA PHE A 133 15.58 -2.43 -12.90
C PHE A 133 17.11 -2.50 -13.06
N ALA A 134 17.79 -1.38 -12.94
CA ALA A 134 19.25 -1.29 -13.10
C ALA A 134 20.03 -1.64 -11.81
N THR A 135 19.36 -1.65 -10.65
CA THR A 135 19.90 -2.03 -9.34
C THR A 135 19.53 -3.45 -8.96
#